data_AF-A0A8J7GX02-F1
#
_entry.id   AF-A0A8J7GX02-F1
#
_cell.length_a   1.000
_cell.length_b   1.000
_cell.length_c   1.000
_cell.angle_alpha   90.00
_cell.angle_beta   90.00
_cell.angle_gamma   90.00
#
_symmetry.space_group_name_H-M   'P 1'
#
loop_
_entity.id
_entity.type
_entity.pdbx_description
1 polymer ?
#
loop_
_entity_poly.entity_id
_entity_poly.type
_entity_poly.pdbx_seq_one_letter_code
_entity_poly.pdbx_strand_id
1 'polypeptide(L)'
;MHETIEVRVGQVWADNDPRSAGRTVRVDHLMHGMAICTVLTNATNPQFDGEGRRDSRGRRTRIALERFRPTASGYVLLRNS
;
A
#
# COMPACT_ATOMS: atom_id res chain seq x y z
N MET A 1 9.21 -11.09 -17.62
CA MET A 1 7.95 -11.54 -17.02
C MET A 1 8.01 -11.20 -15.55
N HIS A 2 7.14 -10.34 -15.04
CA HIS A 2 7.10 -10.09 -13.60
C HIS A 2 6.34 -11.24 -12.96
N GLU A 3 6.96 -11.91 -12.00
CA GLU A 3 6.28 -12.89 -11.16
C GLU A 3 5.07 -12.21 -10.50
N THR A 4 3.87 -12.71 -10.79
CA THR A 4 2.65 -12.22 -10.16
C THR A 4 2.62 -12.79 -8.75
N ILE A 5 3.04 -11.99 -7.77
CA ILE A 5 2.94 -12.33 -6.35
C ILE A 5 1.45 -12.45 -6.00
N GLU A 6 1.06 -13.60 -5.46
CA GLU A 6 -0.29 -13.80 -4.92
C GLU A 6 -0.48 -12.92 -3.67
N VAL A 7 -1.52 -12.08 -3.69
CA VAL A 7 -1.87 -11.21 -2.56
C VAL A 7 -2.62 -12.03 -1.51
N ARG A 8 -2.18 -11.95 -0.26
CA ARG A 8 -2.73 -12.69 0.88
C ARG A 8 -2.97 -11.77 2.08
N VAL A 9 -3.96 -12.13 2.90
CA VAL A 9 -4.20 -11.48 4.19
C VAL A 9 -2.96 -11.64 5.08
N GLY A 10 -2.59 -10.56 5.79
CA GLY A 10 -1.41 -10.49 6.65
C GLY A 10 -0.17 -9.88 5.99
N GLN A 11 -0.09 -9.89 4.66
CA GLN A 11 1.06 -9.34 3.94
C GLN A 11 1.19 -7.83 4.13
N VAL A 12 2.43 -7.35 4.14
CA VAL A 12 2.76 -5.92 4.21
C VAL A 12 3.38 -5.46 2.89
N TRP A 13 2.88 -4.34 2.38
CA TRP A 13 3.23 -3.79 1.08
C TRP A 13 3.59 -2.31 1.19
N ALA A 14 4.66 -1.90 0.50
CA ALA A 14 5.05 -0.50 0.32
C ALA A 14 4.31 0.11 -0.86
N ASP A 15 3.79 1.33 -0.72
CA ASP A 15 3.32 2.13 -1.84
C ASP A 15 4.52 2.66 -2.63
N ASN A 16 4.62 2.29 -3.89
CA ASN A 16 5.72 2.70 -4.76
C ASN A 16 5.44 4.02 -5.48
N ASP A 17 4.26 4.62 -5.32
CA ASP A 17 3.96 5.94 -5.88
C ASP A 17 4.82 7.02 -5.20
N PRO A 18 5.62 7.80 -5.95
CA PRO A 18 6.46 8.87 -5.38
C PRO A 18 5.70 9.87 -4.51
N ARG A 19 4.41 10.09 -4.78
CA ARG A 19 3.54 10.99 -3.99
C ARG A 19 3.17 10.45 -2.62
N SER A 20 3.42 9.17 -2.40
CA SER A 20 3.13 8.43 -1.19
C SER A 20 4.35 7.68 -0.66
N ALA A 21 5.56 8.07 -1.09
CA ALA A 21 6.80 7.45 -0.68
C ALA A 21 6.87 7.33 0.86
N GLY A 22 7.28 6.17 1.37
CA GLY A 22 7.30 5.88 2.80
C GLY A 22 6.01 5.24 3.35
N ARG A 23 4.89 5.31 2.63
CA ARG A 23 3.63 4.69 3.05
C ARG A 23 3.68 3.17 2.90
N THR A 24 3.22 2.46 3.92
CA THR A 24 3.07 0.99 3.91
C THR A 24 1.67 0.61 4.38
N VAL A 25 1.20 -0.54 3.90
CA VAL A 25 -0.14 -1.07 4.20
C VAL A 25 -0.07 -2.55 4.51
N ARG A 26 -0.93 -3.03 5.41
CA ARG A 26 -1.18 -4.46 5.66
C ARG A 26 -2.50 -4.88 5.04
N VAL A 27 -2.53 -6.00 4.32
CA VAL A 27 -3.78 -6.60 3.84
C VAL A 27 -4.52 -7.23 5.02
N ASP A 28 -5.74 -6.77 5.31
CA ASP A 28 -6.58 -7.32 6.37
C ASP A 28 -7.66 -8.25 5.82
N HIS A 29 -8.16 -7.98 4.62
CA HIS A 29 -9.21 -8.77 3.99
C HIS A 29 -9.16 -8.67 2.46
N LEU A 30 -9.64 -9.70 1.76
CA LEU A 30 -9.73 -9.76 0.30
C LEU A 30 -11.19 -9.96 -0.11
N MET A 31 -11.69 -9.11 -1.01
CA MET A 31 -13.06 -9.20 -1.52
C MET A 31 -13.16 -8.63 -2.94
N HIS A 32 -13.81 -9.36 -3.85
CA HIS A 32 -14.21 -8.88 -5.19
C HIS A 32 -13.09 -8.13 -5.96
N GLY A 33 -11.89 -8.71 -6.06
CA GLY A 33 -10.77 -8.07 -6.77
C GLY A 33 -10.11 -6.91 -6.02
N MET A 34 -10.46 -6.71 -4.75
CA MET A 34 -9.92 -5.65 -3.88
C MET A 34 -9.31 -6.25 -2.61
N ALA A 35 -8.32 -5.54 -2.07
CA ALA A 35 -7.82 -5.69 -0.72
C ALA A 35 -8.35 -4.55 0.17
N ILE A 36 -8.85 -4.90 1.34
CA ILE A 36 -9.00 -3.96 2.45
C ILE A 36 -7.71 -3.97 3.24
N CYS A 37 -7.08 -2.81 3.35
CA CYS A 37 -5.80 -2.68 4.02
C CYS A 37 -5.81 -1.64 5.12
N THR A 38 -5.04 -1.87 6.17
CA THR A 38 -4.71 -0.87 7.19
C THR A 38 -3.40 -0.19 6.84
N VAL A 39 -3.36 1.15 6.88
CA VAL A 39 -2.12 1.92 6.72
C VAL A 39 -1.26 1.77 7.98
N LEU A 40 0.00 1.37 7.82
CA LEU A 40 0.95 1.20 8.92
C LEU A 40 1.90 2.39 9.06
N THR A 41 2.33 2.98 7.95
CA THR A 41 3.20 4.17 7.93
C THR A 41 2.61 5.24 7.02
N ASN A 42 2.85 6.51 7.35
CA ASN A 42 2.44 7.63 6.51
C ASN A 42 3.40 7.81 5.33
N ALA A 43 2.96 8.56 4.32
CA ALA A 43 3.87 9.13 3.35
C ALA A 43 4.83 10.11 4.05
N THR A 44 6.05 10.20 3.54
CA THR A 44 7.14 11.02 4.08
C THR A 44 7.72 11.96 3.02
N ASN A 45 6.97 12.26 1.95
CA ASN A 45 7.49 13.07 0.86
C ASN A 45 7.19 14.56 1.05
N PRO A 46 8.15 15.37 1.55
CA PRO A 46 7.93 16.76 1.91
C PRO A 46 7.42 17.63 0.76
N GLN A 47 7.70 17.24 -0.49
CA GLN A 47 7.28 17.96 -1.69
C GLN A 47 5.76 17.83 -1.98
N PHE A 48 5.12 16.79 -1.44
CA PHE A 48 3.67 16.59 -1.48
C PHE A 48 3.03 16.71 -0.08
N ASP A 49 3.83 16.94 0.96
CA ASP A 49 3.43 17.12 2.35
C ASP A 49 3.19 18.61 2.66
N GLY A 50 2.27 19.24 1.93
CA GLY A 50 1.76 20.57 2.33
C GLY A 50 1.16 20.54 3.74
N GLU A 51 1.05 21.71 4.38
CA GLU A 51 0.41 21.87 5.69
C GLU A 51 -0.98 21.20 5.70
N GLY A 52 -1.13 20.06 6.39
CA GLY A 52 -2.44 19.46 6.65
C GLY A 52 -2.67 18.00 6.28
N ARG A 53 -1.65 17.22 5.88
CA ARG A 53 -1.86 15.75 5.76
C ARG A 53 -1.96 15.11 7.14
N ARG A 54 -3.20 14.80 7.56
CA ARG A 54 -3.50 14.07 8.80
C ARG A 54 -2.79 12.74 8.82
N ASP A 55 -2.30 12.36 10.00
CA ASP A 55 -1.86 11.01 10.29
C ASP A 55 -2.92 10.00 9.84
N SER A 56 -2.52 9.12 8.93
CA SER A 56 -3.40 8.12 8.32
C SER A 56 -3.13 6.72 8.84
N ARG A 57 -2.20 6.54 9.77
CA ARG A 57 -1.93 5.25 10.42
C ARG A 57 -3.21 4.71 11.06
N GLY A 58 -3.47 3.41 10.90
CA GLY A 58 -4.70 2.77 11.35
C GLY A 58 -5.91 2.99 10.43
N ARG A 59 -5.85 3.91 9.46
CA ARG A 59 -6.93 4.10 8.49
C ARG A 59 -7.06 2.87 7.59
N ARG A 60 -8.31 2.45 7.38
CA ARG A 60 -8.65 1.45 6.37
C ARG A 60 -8.76 2.08 4.99
N THR A 61 -8.16 1.43 4.00
CA THR A 61 -8.22 1.81 2.59
C THR A 61 -8.54 0.60 1.73
N ARG A 62 -9.19 0.84 0.59
CA ARG A 62 -9.50 -0.20 -0.39
C ARG A 62 -8.57 -0.05 -1.59
N ILE A 63 -7.88 -1.12 -1.97
CA ILE A 63 -6.86 -1.12 -3.03
C ILE A 63 -7.18 -2.26 -4.00
N ALA A 64 -7.16 -1.99 -5.30
CA ALA A 64 -7.38 -3.04 -6.30
C ALA A 64 -6.21 -4.03 -6.33
N LEU A 65 -6.49 -5.33 -6.44
CA LEU A 65 -5.46 -6.37 -6.40
C LEU A 65 -4.42 -6.20 -7.52
N GLU A 66 -4.83 -5.68 -8.67
CA GLU A 66 -3.93 -5.35 -9.78
C GLU A 66 -2.87 -4.29 -9.48
N ARG A 67 -3.00 -3.54 -8.38
CA ARG A 67 -1.98 -2.57 -7.95
C ARG A 67 -0.86 -3.23 -7.15
N PHE A 68 -1.03 -4.45 -6.66
CA PHE A 68 -0.03 -5.19 -5.87
C PHE A 68 1.04 -5.82 -6.78
N ARG A 69 1.76 -4.96 -7.49
CA ARG A 69 2.87 -5.29 -8.38
C ARG A 69 3.85 -4.11 -8.42
N PRO A 70 5.14 -4.34 -8.66
CA PRO A 70 6.19 -3.30 -8.59
C PRO A 70 6.19 -2.39 -9.83
N THR A 71 5.12 -1.63 -10.05
CA THR A 71 5.06 -0.56 -11.06
C THR A 71 5.33 0.80 -10.41
N ALA A 72 5.54 1.85 -11.22
CA ALA A 72 5.79 3.22 -10.75
C ALA A 72 4.67 3.80 -9.84
N SER A 73 3.47 3.21 -9.86
CA SER A 73 2.35 3.57 -9.00
C SER A 73 1.71 2.34 -8.35
N GLY A 74 2.45 1.23 -8.27
CA GLY A 74 2.00 -0.02 -7.69
C GLY A 74 2.41 -0.16 -6.23
N TYR A 75 2.42 -1.40 -5.76
CA TYR A 75 2.90 -1.75 -4.44
C TYR A 75 3.95 -2.86 -4.51
N VAL A 76 4.92 -2.78 -3.62
CA VAL A 76 6.02 -3.76 -3.52
C VAL A 76 5.87 -4.55 -2.23
N LEU A 77 5.93 -5.88 -2.31
CA LEU A 77 5.82 -6.75 -1.14
C LEU A 77 7.06 -6.56 -0.25
N LEU A 78 6.84 -6.23 1.02
CA LEU A 78 7.90 -6.10 2.03
C LEU A 78 8.00 -7.31 2.93
N ARG A 79 6.86 -7.86 3.34
CA ARG A 79 6.79 -9.01 4.25
C ARG A 79 5.68 -9.95 3.85
N ASN A 80 6.04 -11.22 3.69
CA ASN A 80 5.10 -12.32 3.57
C ASN A 80 4.74 -12.82 4.98
N SER A 81 3.47 -13.16 5.19
CA SER A 81 2.93 -13.68 6.46
C SER A 81 2.66 -15.18 6.37
#